data_AF-A0A165C5J3-F1
#
_entry.id   AF-A0A165C5J3-F1
#
_cell.length_a   1.000
_cell.length_b   1.000
_cell.length_c   1.000
_cell.angle_alpha   90.00
_cell.angle_beta   90.00
_cell.angle_gamma   90.00
#
_symmetry.space_group_name_H-M   'P 1'
#
loop_
_entity.id
_entity.type
_entity.pdbx_description
1 polymer ?
#
loop_
_entity_poly.entity_id
_entity_poly.type
_entity_poly.pdbx_seq_one_letter_code
_entity_poly.pdbx_strand_id
1 'polypeptide(L)'
;MPSLQRLPVELLDEVLKAIDDFATLGVAILSYKPFYLIYKAHPVIIHRHVLVNSLGPEVVDTALRSIRVSAWMPACHHTNIQDVVEIVCTDFHEDKMVKHRITDAEYSKLFARARICDKLEVVYSRWYKDRLTDRKSLLAPAERKAFRMCIHRLWLLSSFAGSDGIALDAIRDRV
;
A
#
# COMPACT_ATOMS: atom_id res chain seq x y z
N MET A 1 -9.95 -25.20 -24.84
CA MET A 1 -10.16 -24.30 -23.68
C MET A 1 -11.41 -23.47 -23.94
N PRO A 2 -12.34 -23.35 -22.99
CA PRO A 2 -13.48 -22.45 -23.14
C PRO A 2 -12.98 -21.00 -23.27
N SER A 3 -13.58 -20.24 -24.18
CA SER A 3 -13.31 -18.80 -24.33
C SER A 3 -13.70 -18.07 -23.04
N LEU A 4 -12.94 -17.05 -22.67
CA LEU A 4 -13.22 -16.17 -21.52
C LEU A 4 -14.65 -15.60 -21.58
N GLN A 5 -15.20 -15.46 -22.79
CA GLN A 5 -16.56 -14.98 -23.03
C GLN A 5 -17.68 -15.95 -22.63
N ARG A 6 -17.34 -17.22 -22.38
CA ARG A 6 -18.30 -18.27 -21.99
C ARG A 6 -18.24 -18.60 -20.51
N LEU A 7 -17.40 -17.91 -19.74
CA LEU A 7 -17.31 -18.13 -18.29
C LEU A 7 -18.55 -17.56 -17.59
N PRO A 8 -19.07 -18.24 -16.56
CA PRO A 8 -20.04 -17.67 -15.63
C PRO A 8 -19.54 -16.37 -15.00
N VAL A 9 -20.48 -15.50 -14.61
CA VAL A 9 -20.17 -14.18 -14.04
C VAL A 9 -19.35 -14.29 -12.76
N GLU A 10 -19.56 -15.35 -11.97
CA GLU A 10 -18.85 -15.62 -10.73
C GLU A 10 -17.37 -15.90 -11.00
N LEU A 11 -17.06 -16.66 -12.07
CA LEU A 11 -15.66 -16.91 -12.44
C LEU A 11 -15.00 -15.65 -13.01
N LEU A 12 -15.75 -14.80 -13.72
CA LEU A 12 -15.24 -13.51 -14.20
C LEU A 12 -14.94 -12.55 -13.03
N ASP A 13 -15.76 -12.57 -11.97
CA ASP A 13 -15.53 -11.80 -10.75
C ASP A 13 -14.28 -12.26 -9.99
N GLU A 14 -14.09 -13.57 -9.84
CA GLU A 14 -12.88 -14.11 -9.23
C GLU A 14 -11.62 -13.81 -10.06
N VAL A 15 -11.72 -13.82 -11.39
CA VAL A 15 -10.61 -13.39 -12.28
C VAL A 15 -10.24 -11.93 -12.01
N LEU A 16 -11.21 -11.02 -11.86
CA LEU A 16 -10.93 -9.62 -11.54
C LEU A 16 -10.29 -9.46 -10.15
N LYS A 17 -10.75 -10.22 -9.16
CA LYS A 17 -10.19 -10.21 -7.80
C LYS A 17 -8.80 -10.85 -7.72
N ALA A 18 -8.41 -11.68 -8.68
CA ALA A 18 -7.09 -12.32 -8.73
C ALA A 18 -5.99 -11.43 -9.33
N ILE A 19 -6.35 -10.29 -9.93
CA ILE A 19 -5.37 -9.33 -10.47
C ILE A 19 -4.51 -8.77 -9.33
N ASP A 20 -3.22 -8.56 -9.57
CA ASP A 20 -2.22 -8.13 -8.58
C ASP A 20 -1.68 -6.72 -8.83
N ASP A 21 -2.21 -5.98 -9.82
CA ASP A 21 -1.91 -4.57 -10.01
C ASP A 21 -3.05 -3.78 -10.67
N PHE A 22 -3.14 -2.48 -10.37
CA PHE A 22 -4.22 -1.61 -10.85
C PHE A 22 -4.15 -1.26 -12.34
N ALA A 23 -2.97 -1.32 -12.96
CA ALA A 23 -2.87 -1.06 -14.39
C ALA A 23 -3.49 -2.21 -15.17
N THR A 24 -3.21 -3.45 -14.77
CA THR A 24 -3.84 -4.65 -15.33
C THR A 24 -5.34 -4.66 -15.08
N LEU A 25 -5.80 -4.28 -13.88
CA LEU A 25 -7.23 -4.11 -13.61
C LEU A 25 -7.87 -3.08 -14.56
N GLY A 26 -7.23 -1.91 -14.71
CA GLY A 26 -7.68 -0.86 -15.61
C GLY A 26 -7.79 -1.31 -17.06
N VAL A 27 -6.79 -2.02 -17.57
CA VAL A 27 -6.83 -2.59 -18.92
C VAL A 27 -7.95 -3.62 -19.05
N ALA A 28 -8.12 -4.51 -18.07
CA ALA A 28 -9.14 -5.55 -18.10
C ALA A 28 -10.55 -4.96 -18.19
N ILE A 29 -10.87 -3.98 -17.33
CA ILE A 29 -12.20 -3.34 -17.31
C ILE A 29 -12.44 -2.50 -18.57
N LEU A 30 -11.41 -1.89 -19.17
CA LEU A 30 -11.55 -1.11 -20.40
C LEU A 30 -11.66 -2.00 -21.66
N SER A 31 -11.11 -3.21 -21.60
CA SER A 31 -11.02 -4.11 -22.75
C SER A 31 -12.20 -5.06 -22.87
N TYR A 32 -12.96 -5.31 -21.80
CA TYR A 32 -14.05 -6.28 -21.80
C TYR A 32 -15.29 -5.80 -21.02
N LYS A 33 -16.42 -5.61 -21.72
CA LYS A 33 -17.65 -5.05 -21.14
C LYS A 33 -18.18 -5.81 -19.91
N PRO A 34 -18.20 -7.15 -19.86
CA PRO A 34 -18.61 -7.87 -18.65
C PRO A 34 -17.72 -7.57 -17.45
N PHE A 35 -16.41 -7.44 -17.63
CA PHE A 35 -15.52 -7.00 -16.55
C PHE A 35 -15.84 -5.59 -16.06
N TYR A 36 -16.12 -4.66 -16.97
CA TYR A 36 -16.58 -3.33 -16.57
C TYR A 36 -17.88 -3.38 -15.74
N LEU A 37 -18.85 -4.21 -16.13
CA LEU A 37 -20.12 -4.34 -15.40
C LEU A 37 -19.93 -4.92 -13.99
N ILE A 38 -19.11 -5.96 -13.86
CA ILE A 38 -18.75 -6.55 -12.55
C ILE A 38 -18.01 -5.51 -11.69
N TYR A 39 -17.03 -4.83 -12.27
CA TYR A 39 -16.28 -3.77 -11.60
C TYR A 39 -17.19 -2.65 -11.10
N LYS A 40 -18.13 -2.19 -11.94
CA LYS A 40 -19.09 -1.15 -11.58
C LYS A 40 -20.01 -1.57 -10.43
N ALA A 41 -20.35 -2.86 -10.33
CA ALA A 41 -21.18 -3.39 -9.25
C ALA A 41 -20.40 -3.48 -7.91
N HIS A 42 -19.12 -3.87 -7.94
CA HIS A 42 -18.34 -4.17 -6.74
C HIS A 42 -16.94 -3.51 -6.68
N PRO A 43 -16.81 -2.19 -6.93
CA PRO A 43 -15.49 -1.56 -7.13
C PRO A 43 -14.62 -1.62 -5.87
N VAL A 44 -15.22 -1.44 -4.68
CA VAL A 44 -14.51 -1.44 -3.40
C VAL A 44 -13.92 -2.80 -3.08
N ILE A 45 -14.68 -3.88 -3.30
CA ILE A 45 -14.23 -5.26 -3.03
C ILE A 45 -13.08 -5.62 -3.97
N ILE A 46 -13.22 -5.31 -5.26
CA ILE A 46 -12.19 -5.60 -6.26
C ILE A 46 -10.92 -4.79 -5.96
N HIS A 47 -11.03 -3.49 -5.69
CA HIS A 47 -9.87 -2.67 -5.31
C HIS A 47 -9.14 -3.22 -4.08
N ARG A 48 -9.89 -3.68 -3.05
CA ARG A 48 -9.30 -4.27 -1.85
C ARG A 48 -8.57 -5.58 -2.16
N HIS A 49 -9.15 -6.46 -2.95
CA HIS A 49 -8.49 -7.71 -3.35
C HIS A 49 -7.22 -7.44 -4.17
N VAL A 50 -7.30 -6.59 -5.20
CA VAL A 50 -6.14 -6.25 -6.03
C VAL A 50 -5.04 -5.58 -5.21
N LEU A 51 -5.40 -4.71 -4.25
CA LEU A 51 -4.45 -4.12 -3.31
C LEU A 51 -3.74 -5.18 -2.44
N VAL A 52 -4.50 -6.11 -1.87
CA VAL A 52 -3.96 -7.19 -1.02
C VAL A 52 -3.07 -8.12 -1.84
N ASN A 53 -3.45 -8.46 -3.07
CA ASN A 53 -2.61 -9.27 -3.97
C ASN A 53 -1.31 -8.56 -4.31
N SER A 54 -1.37 -7.25 -4.57
CA SER A 54 -0.22 -6.43 -4.95
C SER A 54 0.80 -6.30 -3.82
N LEU A 55 0.33 -5.99 -2.60
CA LEU A 55 1.20 -5.65 -1.47
C LEU A 55 1.44 -6.81 -0.51
N GLY A 56 0.47 -7.69 -0.32
CA GLY A 56 0.37 -8.64 0.78
C GLY A 56 -0.44 -8.07 1.96
N PRO A 57 -1.28 -8.87 2.64
CA PRO A 57 -2.27 -8.37 3.59
C PRO A 57 -1.66 -7.55 4.73
N GLU A 58 -0.58 -8.01 5.35
CA GLU A 58 0.04 -7.30 6.49
C GLU A 58 0.84 -6.06 6.06
N VAL A 59 1.30 -6.05 4.80
CA VAL A 59 1.98 -4.88 4.22
C VAL A 59 0.99 -3.76 4.00
N VAL A 60 -0.25 -4.06 3.61
CA VAL A 60 -1.31 -3.06 3.41
C VAL A 60 -1.56 -2.26 4.69
N ASP A 61 -1.68 -2.93 5.84
CA ASP A 61 -1.89 -2.25 7.12
C ASP A 61 -0.73 -1.30 7.47
N THR A 62 0.51 -1.79 7.33
CA THR A 62 1.73 -0.99 7.56
C THR A 62 1.82 0.20 6.60
N ALA A 63 1.44 0.00 5.34
CA ALA A 63 1.44 1.01 4.30
C ALA A 63 0.38 2.09 4.55
N LEU A 64 -0.83 1.69 4.95
CA LEU A 64 -1.91 2.61 5.31
C LEU A 64 -1.56 3.44 6.54
N ARG A 65 -1.00 2.81 7.58
CA ARG A 65 -0.54 3.51 8.79
C ARG A 65 0.39 4.67 8.43
N SER A 66 1.41 4.39 7.63
CA SER A 66 2.39 5.40 7.21
C SER A 66 1.82 6.47 6.28
N ILE A 67 0.74 6.20 5.52
CA ILE A 67 0.04 7.22 4.72
C ILE A 67 -0.81 8.11 5.61
N ARG A 68 -1.59 7.52 6.51
CA ARG A 68 -2.57 8.22 7.34
C ARG A 68 -1.90 9.09 8.40
N VAL A 69 -0.88 8.56 9.09
CA VAL A 69 -0.10 9.35 10.05
C VAL A 69 0.56 10.54 9.35
N SER A 70 1.15 10.33 8.17
CA SER A 70 1.74 11.43 7.39
C SER A 70 0.71 12.47 6.95
N ALA A 71 -0.55 12.09 6.70
CA ALA A 71 -1.62 13.03 6.36
C ALA A 71 -2.19 13.77 7.59
N TRP A 72 -2.12 13.14 8.76
CA TRP A 72 -2.58 13.71 10.03
C TRP A 72 -1.52 14.61 10.70
N MET A 73 -0.24 14.36 10.46
CA MET A 73 0.90 15.07 11.09
C MET A 73 0.77 16.60 11.08
N PRO A 74 0.40 17.26 9.96
CA PRO A 74 0.33 18.72 9.92
C PRO A 74 -0.77 19.31 10.82
N ALA A 75 -1.75 18.51 11.28
CA ALA A 75 -2.77 18.98 12.22
C ALA A 75 -2.26 19.04 13.67
N CYS A 76 -1.02 18.60 13.94
CA CYS A 76 -0.51 18.34 15.27
C CYS A 76 0.56 19.35 15.75
N HIS A 77 0.80 20.44 15.01
CA HIS A 77 1.87 21.43 15.30
C HIS A 77 1.78 22.10 16.69
N HIS A 78 0.68 21.91 17.43
CA HIS A 78 0.49 22.45 18.79
C HIS A 78 0.11 21.38 19.83
N THR A 79 0.19 20.10 19.46
CA THR A 79 -0.13 18.99 20.35
C THR A 79 1.12 18.53 21.09
N ASN A 80 1.00 18.16 22.37
CA ASN A 80 2.09 17.58 23.11
C ASN A 80 2.58 16.28 22.42
N ILE A 81 3.89 16.12 22.28
CA ILE A 81 4.51 14.94 21.67
C ILE A 81 4.02 13.64 22.34
N GLN A 82 3.81 13.65 23.66
CA GLN A 82 3.36 12.47 24.37
C GLN A 82 1.97 12.02 23.90
N ASP A 83 1.05 12.96 23.72
CA ASP A 83 -0.30 12.69 23.23
C ASP A 83 -0.27 12.23 21.77
N VAL A 84 0.62 12.82 20.97
CA VAL A 84 0.85 12.40 19.57
C VAL A 84 1.33 10.95 19.52
N VAL A 85 2.30 10.59 20.35
CA VAL A 85 2.82 9.21 20.44
C VAL A 85 1.72 8.26 20.89
N GLU A 86 0.90 8.64 21.86
CA GLU A 86 -0.24 7.85 22.31
C GLU A 86 -1.21 7.57 21.15
N ILE A 87 -1.68 8.62 20.46
CA ILE A 87 -2.60 8.51 19.32
C ILE A 87 -2.01 7.63 18.19
N VAL A 88 -0.73 7.81 17.87
CA VAL A 88 -0.06 7.00 16.83
C VAL A 88 0.05 5.52 17.22
N CYS A 89 0.19 5.23 18.52
CA CYS A 89 0.28 3.87 19.04
C CYS A 89 -1.08 3.21 19.21
N THR A 90 -2.14 3.97 19.51
CA THR A 90 -3.48 3.44 19.81
C THR A 90 -4.40 3.50 18.60
N ASP A 91 -4.62 4.68 18.02
CA ASP A 91 -5.59 4.93 16.96
C ASP A 91 -5.04 4.55 15.58
N PHE A 92 -3.75 4.83 15.36
CA PHE A 92 -3.05 4.44 14.13
C PHE A 92 -2.36 3.08 14.22
N HIS A 93 -2.78 2.20 15.14
CA HIS A 93 -2.22 0.86 15.23
C HIS A 93 -2.48 0.04 13.95
N GLU A 94 -1.49 -0.77 13.52
CA GLU A 94 -1.53 -1.48 12.23
C GLU A 94 -2.79 -2.36 12.10
N ASP A 95 -3.22 -3.04 13.16
CA ASP A 95 -4.40 -3.93 13.17
C ASP A 95 -5.76 -3.22 12.93
N LYS A 96 -5.79 -1.89 12.98
CA LYS A 96 -7.00 -1.07 12.73
C LYS A 96 -7.05 -0.52 11.31
N MET A 97 -5.95 -0.54 10.56
CA MET A 97 -5.85 0.26 9.33
C MET A 97 -6.80 -0.18 8.23
N VAL A 98 -6.82 -1.47 7.87
CA VAL A 98 -7.73 -2.03 6.85
C VAL A 98 -9.18 -2.14 7.34
N LYS A 99 -9.45 -2.07 8.65
CA LYS A 99 -10.82 -2.07 9.19
C LYS A 99 -11.58 -0.80 8.79
N HIS A 100 -10.89 0.31 8.63
CA HIS A 100 -11.46 1.56 8.13
C HIS A 100 -11.49 1.60 6.60
N ARG A 101 -12.52 2.25 6.05
CA ARG A 101 -12.67 2.46 4.60
C ARG A 101 -11.40 3.11 4.02
N ILE A 102 -10.87 2.53 2.96
CA ILE A 102 -9.77 3.10 2.18
C ILE A 102 -10.36 4.04 1.13
N THR A 103 -9.85 5.26 1.07
CA THR A 103 -10.24 6.29 0.10
C THR A 103 -9.49 6.12 -1.22
N ASP A 104 -10.03 6.65 -2.32
CA ASP A 104 -9.40 6.57 -3.64
C ASP A 104 -8.02 7.26 -3.68
N ALA A 105 -7.85 8.32 -2.90
CA ALA A 105 -6.58 9.00 -2.71
C ALA A 105 -5.54 8.12 -2.00
N GLU A 106 -5.97 7.36 -0.98
CA GLU A 106 -5.11 6.39 -0.30
C GLU A 106 -4.75 5.22 -1.23
N TYR A 107 -5.71 4.69 -1.98
CA TYR A 107 -5.46 3.67 -3.00
C TYR A 107 -4.37 4.13 -3.98
N SER A 108 -4.48 5.35 -4.51
CA SER A 108 -3.49 5.90 -5.44
C SER A 108 -2.08 5.98 -4.83
N LYS A 109 -1.96 6.36 -3.56
CA LYS A 109 -0.68 6.39 -2.83
C LYS A 109 -0.12 5.00 -2.57
N LEU A 110 -0.97 4.02 -2.23
CA LEU A 110 -0.57 2.61 -2.05
C LEU A 110 -0.04 2.01 -3.36
N PHE A 111 -0.77 2.24 -4.46
CA PHE A 111 -0.31 2.38 -5.86
C PHE A 111 1.18 2.67 -6.03
N ALA A 112 1.47 3.96 -5.87
CA ALA A 112 2.79 4.48 -6.09
C ALA A 112 3.83 3.77 -5.22
N ARG A 113 3.51 3.51 -3.94
CA ARG A 113 4.41 2.86 -3.00
C ARG A 113 4.68 1.40 -3.35
N ALA A 114 3.69 0.63 -3.78
CA ALA A 114 3.86 -0.75 -4.24
C ALA A 114 4.90 -0.82 -5.38
N ARG A 115 4.74 0.06 -6.38
CA ARG A 115 5.68 0.17 -7.50
C ARG A 115 7.09 0.59 -7.08
N ILE A 116 7.21 1.47 -6.08
CA ILE A 116 8.51 1.85 -5.52
C ILE A 116 9.14 0.66 -4.81
N CYS A 117 8.38 -0.07 -3.99
CA CYS A 117 8.85 -1.27 -3.31
C CYS A 117 9.34 -2.32 -4.31
N ASP A 118 8.61 -2.60 -5.39
CA ASP A 118 9.05 -3.52 -6.44
C ASP A 118 10.43 -3.15 -7.02
N LYS A 119 10.66 -1.85 -7.30
CA LYS A 119 11.95 -1.36 -7.79
C LYS A 119 13.05 -1.48 -6.74
N LEU A 120 12.75 -1.14 -5.48
CA LEU A 120 13.70 -1.22 -4.38
C LEU A 120 14.10 -2.67 -4.08
N GLU A 121 13.18 -3.62 -4.20
CA GLU A 121 13.47 -5.04 -4.03
C GLU A 121 14.41 -5.59 -5.11
N VAL A 122 14.25 -5.14 -6.36
CA VAL A 122 15.18 -5.48 -7.45
C VAL A 122 16.58 -4.96 -7.14
N VAL A 123 16.68 -3.70 -6.69
CA VAL A 123 17.96 -3.13 -6.26
C VAL A 123 18.53 -3.93 -5.09
N TYR A 124 17.75 -4.21 -4.05
CA TYR A 124 18.21 -4.99 -2.91
C TYR A 124 18.69 -6.39 -3.32
N SER A 125 17.98 -7.05 -4.23
CA SER A 125 18.36 -8.36 -4.77
C SER A 125 19.70 -8.31 -5.52
N ARG A 126 19.97 -7.24 -6.28
CA ARG A 126 21.27 -7.04 -6.94
C ARG A 126 22.42 -6.96 -5.94
N TRP A 127 22.20 -6.30 -4.81
CA TRP A 127 23.27 -6.08 -3.83
C TRP A 127 23.51 -7.28 -2.94
N TYR A 128 22.45 -8.01 -2.56
CA TYR A 128 22.50 -8.99 -1.48
C TYR A 128 22.13 -10.43 -1.89
N LYS A 129 21.65 -10.66 -3.11
CA LYS A 129 21.31 -12.01 -3.61
C LYS A 129 22.17 -12.38 -4.82
N ASP A 130 21.98 -11.67 -5.92
CA ASP A 130 22.72 -11.87 -7.17
C ASP A 130 22.90 -10.55 -7.90
N ARG A 131 24.14 -10.13 -8.11
CA ARG A 131 24.52 -8.91 -8.80
C ARG A 131 24.01 -8.80 -10.23
N LEU A 132 23.74 -9.92 -10.89
CA LEU A 132 23.22 -9.96 -12.27
C LEU A 132 21.69 -9.90 -12.35
N THR A 133 20.99 -9.78 -11.20
CA THR A 133 19.53 -9.63 -11.17
C THR A 133 19.09 -8.44 -12.01
N ASP A 134 18.36 -8.68 -13.10
CA ASP A 134 17.90 -7.58 -13.97
C ASP A 134 16.59 -6.96 -13.45
N ARG A 135 15.43 -7.55 -13.78
CA ARG A 135 14.12 -6.90 -13.59
C ARG A 135 13.23 -7.48 -12.50
N LYS A 136 13.59 -8.62 -11.91
CA LYS A 136 12.75 -9.33 -10.94
C LYS A 136 13.47 -9.49 -9.61
N SER A 137 12.75 -9.22 -8.54
CA SER A 137 13.22 -9.49 -7.18
C SER A 137 13.53 -10.99 -7.01
N LEU A 138 14.61 -11.30 -6.29
CA LEU A 138 14.98 -12.66 -5.89
C LEU A 138 14.62 -12.93 -4.41
N LEU A 139 13.84 -12.04 -3.79
CA LEU A 139 13.40 -12.21 -2.42
C LEU A 139 12.35 -13.32 -2.32
N ALA A 140 12.53 -14.22 -1.36
CA ALA A 140 11.49 -15.18 -1.01
C ALA A 140 10.25 -14.45 -0.45
N PRO A 141 9.04 -15.04 -0.48
CA PRO A 141 7.82 -14.36 -0.05
C PRO A 141 7.88 -13.74 1.36
N ALA A 142 8.49 -14.46 2.32
CA ALA A 142 8.68 -13.96 3.68
C ALA A 142 9.67 -12.77 3.74
N GLU A 143 10.75 -12.82 2.97
CA GLU A 143 11.74 -11.74 2.86
C GLU A 143 11.12 -10.50 2.22
N ARG A 144 10.35 -10.67 1.15
CA ARG A 144 9.60 -9.61 0.48
C ARG A 144 8.65 -8.91 1.43
N LYS A 145 7.87 -9.67 2.20
CA LYS A 145 6.97 -9.15 3.23
C LYS A 145 7.74 -8.30 4.26
N ALA A 146 8.79 -8.86 4.87
CA ALA A 146 9.58 -8.16 5.87
C ALA A 146 10.24 -6.88 5.31
N PHE A 147 10.80 -6.95 4.10
CA PHE A 147 11.40 -5.83 3.40
C PHE A 147 10.40 -4.69 3.19
N ARG A 148 9.22 -5.00 2.63
CA ARG A 148 8.18 -3.99 2.39
C ARG A 148 7.69 -3.34 3.67
N MET A 149 7.41 -4.14 4.71
CA MET A 149 7.01 -3.59 6.01
C MET A 149 8.08 -2.63 6.55
N CYS A 150 9.37 -3.00 6.44
CA CYS A 150 10.47 -2.13 6.84
C CYS A 150 10.48 -0.81 6.07
N ILE A 151 10.34 -0.84 4.74
CA ILE A 151 10.26 0.38 3.91
C ILE A 151 9.10 1.28 4.35
N HIS A 152 7.91 0.73 4.58
CA HIS A 152 6.76 1.51 5.02
C HIS A 152 6.93 2.09 6.44
N ARG A 153 7.58 1.36 7.34
CA ARG A 153 7.93 1.87 8.69
C ARG A 153 9.01 2.94 8.62
N LEU A 154 9.97 2.84 7.72
CA LEU A 154 10.95 3.90 7.46
C LEU A 154 10.28 5.16 6.91
N TRP A 155 9.32 5.03 5.98
CA TRP A 155 8.53 6.18 5.54
C TRP A 155 7.73 6.81 6.68
N LEU A 156 7.15 6.01 7.57
CA LEU A 156 6.49 6.52 8.76
C LEU A 156 7.47 7.31 9.64
N LEU A 157 8.64 6.75 9.96
CA LEU A 157 9.67 7.44 10.75
C LEU A 157 10.10 8.75 10.09
N SER A 158 10.29 8.74 8.77
CA SER A 158 10.67 9.96 8.03
C SER A 158 9.61 11.06 8.10
N SER A 159 8.32 10.71 8.27
CA SER A 159 7.24 11.70 8.37
C SER A 159 7.33 12.54 9.65
N PHE A 160 7.96 12.04 10.72
CA PHE A 160 8.17 12.81 11.94
C PHE A 160 9.32 13.81 11.85
N ALA A 161 10.27 13.57 10.94
CA ALA A 161 11.47 14.39 10.76
C ALA A 161 11.43 15.31 9.52
N GLY A 162 10.33 15.28 8.77
CA GLY A 162 10.13 16.15 7.59
C GLY A 162 9.85 17.61 7.97
N SER A 163 9.73 18.49 6.97
CA SER A 163 9.43 19.92 7.16
C SER A 163 8.12 20.16 7.93
N ASP A 164 7.17 19.24 7.78
CA ASP A 164 5.85 19.28 8.42
C ASP A 164 5.80 18.35 9.66
N GLY A 165 6.97 17.92 10.13
CA GLY A 165 7.14 16.95 11.21
C GLY A 165 7.31 17.62 12.57
N ILE A 166 6.64 17.06 13.57
CA ILE A 166 6.57 17.60 14.94
C ILE A 166 7.95 17.55 15.64
N ALA A 167 8.87 16.71 15.20
CA ALA A 167 10.20 16.61 15.81
C ALA A 167 11.03 17.90 15.60
N LEU A 168 10.87 18.58 14.47
CA LEU A 168 11.59 19.83 14.20
C LEU A 168 11.00 21.01 15.00
N ASP A 169 9.68 21.04 15.17
CA ASP A 169 9.00 22.07 15.95
C ASP A 169 9.38 21.96 17.43
N ALA A 170 9.39 20.74 17.98
CA ALA A 170 9.80 20.49 19.35
C ALA A 170 11.27 20.87 19.66
N ILE A 171 12.14 20.83 18.64
CA ILE A 171 13.53 21.29 18.76
C ILE A 171 13.60 22.82 18.67
N ARG A 172 12.80 23.45 17.79
CA ARG A 172 12.73 24.91 17.63
C ARG A 172 12.17 25.60 18.86
N ASP A 173 11.13 25.05 19.49
CA ASP A 173 10.50 25.64 20.69
C ASP A 173 11.38 25.59 21.95
N ARG A 174 12.52 24.88 21.91
CA ARG A 174 13.49 24.80 23.01
C ARG A 174 14.67 25.77 22.89
N VAL A 175 14.78 26.52 21.79
CA VAL A 175 15.85 27.51 21.52
C VAL A 175 15.29 28.91 21.67
#